data_AF-A0A925Z9E1-F1
#
_entry.id   AF-A0A925Z9E1-F1
#
_cell.length_a   1.000
_cell.length_b   1.000
_cell.length_c   1.000
_cell.angle_alpha   90.00
_cell.angle_beta   90.00
_cell.angle_gamma   90.00
#
_symmetry.space_group_name_H-M   'P 1'
#
loop_
_entity.id
_entity.type
_entity.pdbx_description
1 polymer ?
#
loop_
_entity_poly.entity_id
_entity_poly.type
_entity_poly.pdbx_seq_one_letter_code
_entity_poly.pdbx_strand_id
1 'polypeptide(L)'
;MTDTQPQHLSLPGTPSWLDFEPLLPAERMLLRAAARGDIAKVGYRRPRSATADVRLRAEFLAVLARGVGEEGAPVSLRRLQVMGACIVGRLDLAGATVPMSLWFYRCTFGAAPLFEAARVRGSVAFSDCALPGLRAEGCVIEGELAITAGCSVDGEIQLARSVVRGDLDCERLRMRSASPAERVLRQMFVADGMQVAGSVNLHGGVESVGEMRFVGAQIGSDLRASTARMTADVDAAGTRGVALNLDRARIGGSV
;
A
#
# COMPACT_ATOMS: atom_id res chain seq x y z
N MET A 1 46.26 33.76 -6.66
CA MET A 1 45.26 33.23 -7.61
C MET A 1 45.47 31.74 -7.73
N THR A 2 44.86 30.97 -6.83
CA THR A 2 44.76 29.52 -6.93
C THR A 2 43.32 29.23 -6.57
N ASP A 3 42.52 29.02 -7.61
CA ASP A 3 41.10 28.79 -7.55
C ASP A 3 40.86 27.34 -7.11
N THR A 4 40.43 27.18 -5.86
CA THR A 4 40.07 25.88 -5.29
C THR A 4 38.62 25.59 -5.67
N GLN A 5 38.41 24.85 -6.76
CA GLN A 5 37.09 24.32 -7.08
C GLN A 5 36.62 23.37 -5.96
N PRO A 6 35.38 23.49 -5.46
CA PRO A 6 34.85 22.58 -4.47
C PRO A 6 34.57 21.22 -5.13
N GLN A 7 35.24 20.20 -4.60
CA GLN A 7 35.02 18.80 -4.93
C GLN A 7 33.56 18.44 -4.61
N HIS A 8 32.79 18.13 -5.65
CA HIS A 8 31.43 17.62 -5.53
C HIS A 8 31.50 16.29 -4.77
N LEU A 9 31.07 16.29 -3.52
CA LEU A 9 30.97 15.10 -2.69
C LEU A 9 29.80 14.25 -3.22
N SER A 10 30.09 13.34 -4.14
CA SER A 10 29.15 12.34 -4.63
C SER A 10 28.71 11.44 -3.46
N LEU A 11 27.46 11.58 -3.04
CA LEU A 11 26.83 10.67 -2.09
C LEU A 11 26.85 9.23 -2.68
N PRO A 12 27.18 8.20 -1.89
CA PRO A 12 27.23 6.83 -2.39
C PRO A 12 25.83 6.34 -2.79
N GLY A 13 25.69 6.01 -4.09
CA GLY A 13 24.78 5.02 -4.65
C GLY A 13 23.29 5.20 -4.39
N THR A 14 22.64 6.21 -4.99
CA THR A 14 21.21 6.08 -5.27
C THR A 14 21.01 4.91 -6.25
N PRO A 15 20.28 3.85 -5.87
CA PRO A 15 20.06 2.72 -6.76
C PRO A 15 19.39 3.21 -8.04
N SER A 16 20.04 2.93 -9.16
CA SER A 16 19.50 3.22 -10.47
C SER A 16 18.71 2.00 -10.93
N TRP A 17 17.69 2.20 -11.76
CA TRP A 17 16.99 1.08 -12.37
C TRP A 17 17.90 0.27 -13.32
N LEU A 18 19.04 0.84 -13.75
CA LEU A 18 20.11 0.17 -14.49
C LEU A 18 20.80 -0.94 -13.69
N ASP A 19 20.77 -0.88 -12.35
CA ASP A 19 21.35 -1.92 -11.49
C ASP A 19 20.58 -3.26 -11.56
N PHE A 20 19.45 -3.26 -12.27
CA PHE A 20 18.57 -4.41 -12.40
C PHE A 20 18.74 -5.16 -13.73
N GLU A 21 19.71 -4.82 -14.57
CA GLU A 21 19.93 -5.58 -15.81
C GLU A 21 20.38 -7.04 -15.55
N PRO A 22 19.89 -8.02 -16.34
CA PRO A 22 18.91 -7.88 -17.41
C PRO A 22 17.48 -7.71 -16.87
N LEU A 23 16.73 -6.76 -17.45
CA LEU A 23 15.34 -6.49 -17.07
C LEU A 23 14.40 -7.62 -17.48
N LEU A 24 13.49 -7.98 -16.56
CA LEU A 24 12.43 -8.95 -16.81
C LEU A 24 11.39 -8.42 -17.81
N PRO A 25 10.61 -9.29 -18.49
CA PRO A 25 9.56 -8.87 -19.42
C PRO A 25 8.57 -7.87 -18.80
N ALA A 26 8.14 -8.12 -17.56
CA ALA A 26 7.23 -7.24 -16.82
C ALA A 26 7.85 -5.87 -16.52
N GLU A 27 9.14 -5.83 -16.17
CA GLU A 27 9.88 -4.60 -15.85
C GLU A 27 10.07 -3.72 -17.09
N ARG A 28 10.43 -4.33 -18.22
CA ARG A 28 10.52 -3.64 -19.51
C ARG A 28 9.18 -3.04 -19.92
N MET A 29 8.09 -3.77 -19.70
CA MET A 29 6.75 -3.25 -19.98
C MET A 29 6.36 -2.12 -19.01
N LEU A 30 6.73 -2.24 -17.74
CA LEU A 30 6.50 -1.19 -16.75
C LEU A 30 7.18 0.12 -17.15
N LEU A 31 8.46 0.08 -17.56
CA LEU A 31 9.18 1.27 -18.03
C LEU A 31 8.49 1.93 -19.23
N ARG A 32 8.11 1.13 -20.23
CA ARG A 32 7.43 1.65 -21.43
C ARG A 32 6.08 2.27 -21.11
N ALA A 33 5.31 1.64 -20.22
CA ALA A 33 3.99 2.14 -19.82
C ALA A 33 4.12 3.40 -18.97
N ALA A 34 5.05 3.40 -18.00
CA ALA A 34 5.37 4.54 -17.16
C ALA A 34 5.73 5.76 -18.03
N ALA A 35 6.64 5.62 -19.00
CA ALA A 35 7.02 6.70 -19.89
C ALA A 35 5.84 7.34 -20.68
N ARG A 36 4.74 6.59 -20.85
CA ARG A 36 3.52 7.04 -21.55
C ARG A 36 2.40 7.46 -20.60
N GLY A 37 2.54 7.22 -19.30
CA GLY A 37 1.47 7.37 -18.31
C GLY A 37 0.38 6.28 -18.40
N ASP A 38 0.65 5.20 -19.12
CA ASP A 38 -0.27 4.09 -19.33
C ASP A 38 -0.17 3.02 -18.23
N ILE A 39 -1.12 2.08 -18.24
CA ILE A 39 -1.10 0.90 -17.37
C ILE A 39 -0.13 -0.14 -17.93
N ALA A 40 0.82 -0.60 -17.12
CA ALA A 40 1.66 -1.74 -17.44
C ALA A 40 0.84 -3.04 -17.34
N LYS A 41 0.34 -3.52 -18.49
CA LYS A 41 -0.54 -4.70 -18.58
C LYS A 41 0.28 -6.00 -18.58
N VAL A 42 0.86 -6.35 -17.43
CA VAL A 42 1.64 -7.58 -17.20
C VAL A 42 0.77 -8.84 -17.34
N GLY A 43 -0.43 -8.79 -16.79
CA GLY A 43 -1.41 -9.85 -16.93
C GLY A 43 -2.83 -9.32 -16.76
N TYR A 44 -3.82 -10.11 -17.20
CA TYR A 44 -5.23 -9.74 -17.08
C TYR A 44 -5.91 -10.37 -15.86
N ARG A 45 -5.25 -11.30 -15.17
CA ARG A 45 -5.74 -11.97 -13.96
C ARG A 45 -4.73 -11.82 -12.83
N ARG A 46 -5.21 -12.00 -11.59
CA ARG A 46 -4.37 -12.07 -10.40
C ARG A 46 -3.45 -13.31 -10.47
N PRO A 47 -2.10 -13.16 -10.55
CA PRO A 47 -1.20 -14.30 -10.65
C PRO A 47 -1.20 -15.13 -9.36
N ARG A 48 -1.18 -16.46 -9.50
CA ARG A 48 -1.04 -17.39 -8.36
C ARG A 48 0.41 -17.71 -8.02
N SER A 49 1.31 -17.56 -8.97
CA SER A 49 2.74 -17.82 -8.83
C SER A 49 3.56 -16.82 -9.63
N ALA A 50 4.82 -16.63 -9.23
CA ALA A 50 5.76 -15.71 -9.86
C ALA A 50 6.41 -16.35 -11.11
N THR A 51 5.65 -16.58 -12.18
CA THR A 51 6.22 -17.01 -13.47
C THR A 51 7.07 -15.89 -14.09
N ALA A 52 8.00 -16.24 -14.97
CA ALA A 52 8.95 -15.28 -15.55
C ALA A 52 8.28 -14.08 -16.25
N ASP A 53 7.11 -14.28 -16.86
CA ASP A 53 6.39 -13.24 -17.61
C ASP A 53 5.67 -12.23 -16.70
N VAL A 54 5.26 -12.67 -15.51
CA VAL A 54 4.48 -11.83 -14.58
C VAL A 54 5.29 -11.34 -13.38
N ARG A 55 6.49 -11.88 -13.20
CA ARG A 55 7.39 -11.52 -12.11
C ARG A 55 7.91 -10.10 -12.28
N LEU A 56 7.71 -9.29 -11.25
CA LEU A 56 8.21 -7.93 -11.13
C LEU A 56 9.01 -7.83 -9.82
N ARG A 57 10.27 -7.38 -9.87
CA ARG A 57 11.05 -7.16 -8.64
C ARG A 57 10.51 -5.93 -7.90
N ALA A 58 10.33 -6.07 -6.59
CA ALA A 58 9.77 -5.02 -5.76
C ALA A 58 10.75 -3.85 -5.58
N GLU A 59 12.06 -4.13 -5.58
CA GLU A 59 13.13 -3.16 -5.46
C GLU A 59 13.20 -2.27 -6.71
N PHE A 60 13.03 -2.85 -7.89
CA PHE A 60 12.92 -2.12 -9.16
C PHE A 60 11.71 -1.17 -9.16
N LEU A 61 10.56 -1.69 -8.71
CA LEU A 61 9.34 -0.89 -8.54
C LEU A 61 9.54 0.26 -7.55
N ALA A 62 10.28 0.04 -6.46
CA ALA A 62 10.60 1.06 -5.47
C ALA A 62 11.43 2.21 -6.04
N VAL A 63 12.44 1.90 -6.87
CA VAL A 63 13.27 2.90 -7.55
C VAL A 63 12.42 3.78 -8.46
N LEU A 64 11.55 3.16 -9.28
CA LEU A 64 10.64 3.91 -10.15
C LEU A 64 9.63 4.76 -9.37
N ALA A 65 9.06 4.21 -8.30
CA ALA A 65 8.11 4.92 -7.45
C ALA A 65 8.73 6.14 -6.77
N ARG A 66 10.02 6.10 -6.43
CA ARG A 66 10.77 7.27 -5.89
C ARG A 66 11.03 8.35 -6.95
N GLY A 67 10.71 8.09 -8.22
CA GLY A 67 10.92 9.02 -9.32
C GLY A 67 12.37 9.13 -9.78
N VAL A 68 13.22 8.16 -9.41
CA VAL A 68 14.63 8.11 -9.86
C VAL A 68 14.66 7.55 -11.29
N GLY A 69 14.97 8.42 -12.25
CA GLY A 69 15.15 8.08 -13.67
C GLY A 69 16.61 7.79 -14.03
N GLU A 70 16.91 7.79 -15.33
CA GLU A 70 18.31 7.73 -15.81
C GLU A 70 19.13 8.87 -15.20
N GLU A 71 20.35 8.55 -14.74
CA GLU A 71 21.31 9.51 -14.15
C GLU A 71 20.77 10.34 -12.96
N GLY A 72 19.73 9.86 -12.27
CA GLY A 72 19.10 10.61 -11.18
C GLY A 72 18.17 11.73 -11.65
N ALA A 73 17.87 11.81 -12.96
CA ALA A 73 16.89 12.74 -13.49
C ALA A 73 15.49 12.38 -12.96
N PRO A 74 14.70 13.35 -12.49
CA PRO A 74 13.35 13.09 -11.99
C PRO A 74 12.47 12.59 -13.13
N VAL A 75 11.93 11.36 -13.00
CA VAL A 75 10.90 10.90 -13.93
C VAL A 75 9.63 11.66 -13.62
N SER A 76 9.17 12.50 -14.55
CA SER A 76 7.93 13.26 -14.42
C SER A 76 6.69 12.38 -14.63
N LEU A 77 6.59 11.28 -13.88
CA LEU A 77 5.41 10.42 -13.86
C LEU A 77 4.36 11.04 -12.96
N ARG A 78 3.14 11.19 -13.48
CA ARG A 78 1.99 11.54 -12.64
C ARG A 78 1.50 10.33 -11.85
N ARG A 79 1.58 9.13 -12.44
CA ARG A 79 1.12 7.86 -11.85
C ARG A 79 1.95 6.68 -12.35
N LEU A 80 2.18 5.72 -11.47
CA LEU A 80 2.74 4.41 -11.78
C LEU A 80 1.62 3.36 -11.67
N GLN A 81 1.34 2.67 -12.77
CA GLN A 81 0.19 1.77 -12.88
C GLN A 81 0.63 0.37 -13.32
N VAL A 82 0.32 -0.64 -12.52
CA VAL A 82 0.68 -2.04 -12.79
C VAL A 82 -0.56 -2.92 -12.74
N MET A 83 -0.74 -3.78 -13.74
CA MET A 83 -1.85 -4.74 -13.79
C MET A 83 -1.35 -6.17 -13.96
N GLY A 84 -1.79 -7.08 -13.09
CA GLY A 84 -1.56 -8.52 -13.23
C GLY A 84 -0.12 -8.98 -12.98
N ALA A 85 0.64 -8.25 -12.16
CA ALA A 85 2.02 -8.61 -11.83
C ALA A 85 2.11 -9.39 -10.51
N CYS A 86 3.13 -10.25 -10.41
CA CYS A 86 3.57 -10.85 -9.16
C CYS A 86 4.80 -10.10 -8.67
N ILE A 87 4.63 -9.31 -7.63
CA ILE A 87 5.67 -8.47 -7.03
C ILE A 87 6.47 -9.34 -6.06
N VAL A 88 7.70 -9.64 -6.43
CA VAL A 88 8.61 -10.51 -5.67
C VAL A 88 9.64 -9.65 -4.95
N GLY A 89 9.88 -9.96 -3.68
CA GLY A 89 10.62 -9.09 -2.77
C GLY A 89 9.68 -8.16 -2.00
N ARG A 90 10.26 -7.22 -1.26
CA ARG A 90 9.50 -6.24 -0.47
C ARG A 90 9.50 -4.90 -1.17
N LEU A 91 8.31 -4.35 -1.41
CA LEU A 91 8.20 -2.97 -1.91
C LEU A 91 8.49 -2.03 -0.74
N ASP A 92 9.74 -1.58 -0.66
CA ASP A 92 10.21 -0.71 0.42
C ASP A 92 10.25 0.76 -0.02
N LEU A 93 9.31 1.52 0.52
CA LEU A 93 9.16 2.96 0.38
C LEU A 93 9.24 3.66 1.74
N ALA A 94 9.80 2.99 2.76
CA ALA A 94 9.93 3.57 4.09
C ALA A 94 10.71 4.89 4.05
N GLY A 95 10.15 5.94 4.68
CA GLY A 95 10.72 7.28 4.72
C GLY A 95 10.86 7.98 3.35
N ALA A 96 10.40 7.35 2.26
CA ALA A 96 10.58 7.86 0.92
C ALA A 96 9.54 8.92 0.57
N THR A 97 9.92 9.88 -0.28
CA THR A 97 8.96 10.76 -0.94
C THR A 97 8.65 10.22 -2.33
N VAL A 98 7.39 9.82 -2.54
CA VAL A 98 6.86 9.30 -3.80
C VAL A 98 6.13 10.44 -4.50
N PRO A 99 6.66 10.99 -5.61
CA PRO A 99 6.10 12.18 -6.26
C PRO A 99 4.83 11.91 -7.09
N MET A 100 4.36 10.67 -7.14
CA MET A 100 3.32 10.19 -8.05
C MET A 100 2.28 9.33 -7.34
N SER A 101 1.15 9.01 -7.99
CA SER A 101 0.22 7.99 -7.48
C SER A 101 0.71 6.57 -7.81
N LEU A 102 0.41 5.60 -6.96
CA LEU A 102 0.75 4.18 -7.15
C LEU A 102 -0.52 3.35 -7.26
N TRP A 103 -0.81 2.81 -8.43
CA TRP A 103 -2.01 2.02 -8.67
C TRP A 103 -1.65 0.59 -9.08
N PHE A 104 -2.11 -0.37 -8.29
CA PHE A 104 -1.92 -1.78 -8.49
C PHE A 104 -3.27 -2.45 -8.74
N TYR A 105 -3.39 -3.11 -9.89
CA TYR A 105 -4.58 -3.82 -10.30
C TYR A 105 -4.25 -5.30 -10.41
N ARG A 106 -5.02 -6.18 -9.76
CA ARG A 106 -4.87 -7.63 -9.93
C ARG A 106 -3.45 -8.12 -9.63
N CYS A 107 -2.73 -7.47 -8.71
CA CYS A 107 -1.34 -7.82 -8.39
C CYS A 107 -1.25 -8.73 -7.16
N THR A 108 -0.23 -9.57 -7.11
CA THR A 108 0.07 -10.44 -5.95
C THR A 108 1.41 -10.03 -5.37
N PHE A 109 1.46 -9.75 -4.06
CA PHE A 109 2.68 -9.36 -3.37
C PHE A 109 3.27 -10.54 -2.61
N GLY A 110 4.56 -10.79 -2.79
CA GLY A 110 5.29 -11.83 -2.06
C GLY A 110 5.66 -11.44 -0.62
N ALA A 111 5.72 -10.14 -0.32
CA ALA A 111 5.95 -9.61 1.02
C ALA A 111 5.10 -8.36 1.27
N ALA A 112 4.86 -8.04 2.55
CA ALA A 112 4.01 -6.91 2.93
C ALA A 112 4.66 -5.60 2.46
N PRO A 113 3.98 -4.77 1.65
CA PRO A 113 4.52 -3.48 1.23
C PRO A 113 4.79 -2.58 2.44
N LEU A 114 5.90 -1.86 2.39
CA LEU A 114 6.37 -1.00 3.47
C LEU A 114 6.37 0.46 3.01
N PHE A 115 5.52 1.25 3.64
CA PHE A 115 5.27 2.68 3.44
C PHE A 115 5.45 3.45 4.75
N GLU A 116 6.13 2.87 5.75
CA GLU A 116 6.34 3.47 7.06
C GLU A 116 6.99 4.86 6.92
N ALA A 117 6.38 5.90 7.49
CA ALA A 117 6.80 7.29 7.35
C ALA A 117 6.97 7.80 5.91
N ALA A 118 6.42 7.11 4.91
CA ALA A 118 6.48 7.53 3.51
C ALA A 118 5.58 8.74 3.25
N ARG A 119 5.93 9.55 2.24
CA ARG A 119 5.11 10.68 1.77
C ARG A 119 4.75 10.47 0.31
N VAL A 120 3.49 10.14 0.04
CA VAL A 120 2.96 9.94 -1.31
C VAL A 120 2.21 11.20 -1.72
N ARG A 121 2.68 11.88 -2.77
CA ARG A 121 2.03 13.09 -3.31
C ARG A 121 0.71 12.82 -4.03
N GLY A 122 0.49 11.59 -4.47
CA GLY A 122 -0.74 11.16 -5.12
C GLY A 122 -1.56 10.22 -4.24
N SER A 123 -2.38 9.41 -4.90
CA SER A 123 -3.17 8.34 -4.26
C SER A 123 -2.42 7.01 -4.31
N VAL A 124 -2.73 6.11 -3.37
CA VAL A 124 -2.29 4.71 -3.41
C VAL A 124 -3.52 3.84 -3.56
N ALA A 125 -3.55 3.01 -4.61
CA ALA A 125 -4.68 2.13 -4.89
C ALA A 125 -4.21 0.69 -5.07
N PHE A 126 -4.85 -0.23 -4.35
CA PHE A 126 -4.79 -1.66 -4.52
C PHE A 126 -6.19 -2.14 -4.89
N SER A 127 -6.37 -2.61 -6.11
CA SER A 127 -7.66 -3.10 -6.61
C SER A 127 -7.52 -4.55 -7.03
N ASP A 128 -8.30 -5.43 -6.41
CA ASP A 128 -8.24 -6.88 -6.66
C ASP A 128 -6.82 -7.45 -6.45
N CYS A 129 -6.10 -6.99 -5.42
CA CYS A 129 -4.76 -7.44 -5.07
C CYS A 129 -4.74 -8.52 -3.97
N ALA A 130 -3.68 -9.33 -3.93
CA ALA A 130 -3.34 -10.19 -2.79
C ALA A 130 -2.14 -9.62 -2.04
N LEU A 131 -2.33 -9.27 -0.77
CA LEU A 131 -1.33 -8.69 0.10
C LEU A 131 -1.11 -9.60 1.31
N PRO A 132 0.13 -9.91 1.70
CA PRO A 132 0.39 -10.61 2.96
C PRO A 132 0.30 -9.66 4.18
N GLY A 133 0.03 -8.38 3.96
CA GLY A 133 -0.07 -7.31 4.96
C GLY A 133 0.23 -5.96 4.30
N LEU A 134 0.06 -4.86 5.03
CA LEU A 134 0.44 -3.52 4.59
C LEU A 134 0.99 -2.73 5.79
N ARG A 135 2.24 -2.28 5.72
CA ARG A 135 2.86 -1.49 6.79
C ARG A 135 3.01 -0.06 6.33
N ALA A 136 2.18 0.84 6.85
CA ALA A 136 2.07 2.23 6.43
C ALA A 136 1.90 3.16 7.64
N GLU A 137 2.50 2.80 8.77
CA GLU A 137 2.49 3.62 9.98
C GLU A 137 3.14 4.98 9.73
N GLY A 138 2.48 6.06 10.18
CA GLY A 138 2.98 7.42 10.04
C GLY A 138 3.11 7.92 8.60
N CYS A 139 2.57 7.19 7.60
CA CYS A 139 2.63 7.62 6.23
C CYS A 139 1.73 8.83 5.98
N VAL A 140 2.06 9.64 4.98
CA VAL A 140 1.21 10.73 4.49
C VAL A 140 0.86 10.45 3.04
N ILE A 141 -0.42 10.35 2.75
CA ILE A 141 -0.97 10.20 1.41
C ILE A 141 -1.79 11.46 1.12
N GLU A 142 -1.31 12.28 0.20
CA GLU A 142 -1.96 13.55 -0.17
C GLU A 142 -3.24 13.32 -1.01
N GLY A 143 -3.39 12.12 -1.60
CA GLY A 143 -4.62 11.68 -2.23
C GLY A 143 -5.42 10.72 -1.36
N GLU A 144 -6.00 9.72 -2.03
CA GLU A 144 -6.82 8.67 -1.44
C GLU A 144 -5.98 7.40 -1.18
N LEU A 145 -6.39 6.62 -0.17
CA LEU A 145 -5.91 5.26 0.03
C LEU A 145 -7.06 4.29 -0.28
N ALA A 146 -6.94 3.54 -1.37
CA ALA A 146 -7.95 2.59 -1.80
C ALA A 146 -7.42 1.15 -1.72
N ILE A 147 -8.12 0.26 -1.02
CA ILE A 147 -7.88 -1.18 -0.91
C ILE A 147 -9.18 -1.90 -1.28
N THR A 148 -9.49 -1.94 -2.58
CA THR A 148 -10.84 -2.19 -3.09
C THR A 148 -10.95 -3.43 -3.98
N ALA A 149 -12.15 -3.65 -4.54
CA ALA A 149 -12.43 -4.63 -5.58
C ALA A 149 -12.04 -6.08 -5.21
N GLY A 150 -12.24 -6.47 -3.95
CA GLY A 150 -11.97 -7.85 -3.51
C GLY A 150 -10.50 -8.12 -3.16
N CYS A 151 -9.75 -7.09 -2.76
CA CYS A 151 -8.43 -7.26 -2.17
C CYS A 151 -8.47 -8.29 -1.02
N SER A 152 -7.50 -9.20 -1.00
CA SER A 152 -7.31 -10.15 0.09
C SER A 152 -6.05 -9.81 0.85
N VAL A 153 -6.18 -9.60 2.17
CA VAL A 153 -5.06 -9.31 3.05
C VAL A 153 -4.96 -10.43 4.08
N ASP A 154 -3.83 -11.14 4.03
CA ASP A 154 -3.63 -12.35 4.84
C ASP A 154 -2.96 -12.06 6.20
N GLY A 155 -2.50 -10.83 6.39
CA GLY A 155 -1.89 -10.32 7.62
C GLY A 155 -2.41 -8.94 7.99
N GLU A 156 -1.64 -8.21 8.79
CA GLU A 156 -2.08 -6.95 9.36
C GLU A 156 -1.94 -5.75 8.40
N ILE A 157 -2.91 -4.85 8.45
CA ILE A 157 -2.86 -3.50 7.88
C ILE A 157 -2.55 -2.50 8.99
N GLN A 158 -1.35 -1.95 8.97
CA GLN A 158 -0.86 -0.96 9.93
C GLN A 158 -0.89 0.43 9.30
N LEU A 159 -1.83 1.26 9.73
CA LEU A 159 -2.06 2.64 9.32
C LEU A 159 -2.04 3.60 10.52
N ALA A 160 -1.52 3.16 11.67
CA ALA A 160 -1.42 3.98 12.87
C ALA A 160 -0.71 5.31 12.57
N ARG A 161 -1.24 6.41 13.11
CA ARG A 161 -0.68 7.77 12.96
C ARG A 161 -0.50 8.23 11.51
N SER A 162 -1.09 7.55 10.53
CA SER A 162 -1.04 7.95 9.13
C SER A 162 -2.01 9.11 8.84
N VAL A 163 -1.75 9.85 7.77
CA VAL A 163 -2.59 10.94 7.30
C VAL A 163 -2.98 10.68 5.85
N VAL A 164 -4.28 10.58 5.59
CA VAL A 164 -4.85 10.50 4.25
C VAL A 164 -5.68 11.77 4.03
N ARG A 165 -5.32 12.55 3.01
CA ARG A 165 -5.99 13.84 2.71
C ARG A 165 -7.25 13.67 1.85
N GLY A 166 -7.44 12.51 1.22
CA GLY A 166 -8.68 12.10 0.59
C GLY A 166 -9.47 11.12 1.47
N ASP A 167 -10.12 10.17 0.79
CA ASP A 167 -10.86 9.07 1.41
C ASP A 167 -9.95 7.86 1.69
N LEU A 168 -10.33 7.10 2.72
CA LEU A 168 -9.89 5.72 2.91
C LEU A 168 -11.00 4.80 2.40
N ASP A 169 -10.77 4.12 1.29
CA ASP A 169 -11.73 3.17 0.71
C ASP A 169 -11.22 1.74 0.88
N CYS A 170 -12.04 0.89 1.49
CA CYS A 170 -11.76 -0.52 1.70
C CYS A 170 -12.91 -1.39 1.18
N GLU A 171 -13.60 -0.94 0.12
CA GLU A 171 -14.72 -1.67 -0.47
C GLU A 171 -14.38 -3.14 -0.78
N ARG A 172 -15.23 -4.06 -0.32
CA ARG A 172 -15.07 -5.52 -0.56
C ARG A 172 -13.73 -6.09 -0.05
N LEU A 173 -13.05 -5.41 0.88
CA LEU A 173 -11.81 -5.89 1.48
C LEU A 173 -12.06 -7.19 2.27
N ARG A 174 -11.19 -8.17 2.08
CA ARG A 174 -11.19 -9.42 2.85
C ARG A 174 -9.92 -9.53 3.67
N MET A 175 -10.06 -9.55 4.99
CA MET A 175 -8.96 -9.70 5.95
C MET A 175 -9.13 -11.02 6.69
N ARG A 176 -8.18 -11.93 6.50
CA ARG A 176 -8.21 -13.27 7.13
C ARG A 176 -6.78 -13.70 7.44
N SER A 177 -6.52 -14.20 8.66
CA SER A 177 -5.20 -14.78 8.96
C SER A 177 -4.92 -15.98 8.04
N ALA A 178 -3.70 -16.06 7.50
CA ALA A 178 -3.25 -17.15 6.64
C ALA A 178 -3.32 -18.54 7.31
N SER A 179 -3.22 -18.60 8.64
CA SER A 179 -3.21 -19.86 9.38
C SER A 179 -4.17 -19.83 10.58
N PRO A 180 -5.12 -20.79 10.68
CA PRO A 180 -5.94 -21.00 11.87
C PRO A 180 -5.13 -21.35 13.13
N ALA A 181 -3.87 -21.78 12.98
CA ALA A 181 -2.94 -22.01 14.09
C ALA A 181 -2.20 -20.73 14.49
N GLU A 182 -2.09 -19.75 13.58
CA GLU A 182 -1.57 -18.39 13.83
C GLU A 182 -2.73 -17.41 14.10
N ARG A 183 -3.71 -17.81 14.93
CA ARG A 183 -4.70 -16.91 15.58
C ARG A 183 -4.06 -16.00 16.62
N VAL A 184 -2.85 -15.53 16.32
CA VAL A 184 -2.03 -14.64 17.15
C VAL A 184 -2.30 -13.18 16.77
N LEU A 185 -2.77 -12.93 15.54
CA LEU A 185 -3.14 -11.59 15.11
C LEU A 185 -4.51 -11.21 15.68
N ARG A 186 -4.48 -10.69 16.91
CA ARG A 186 -5.64 -10.04 17.54
C ARG A 186 -6.15 -8.86 16.72
N GLN A 187 -5.25 -8.21 15.99
CA GLN A 187 -5.49 -6.97 15.27
C GLN A 187 -5.20 -7.20 13.79
N MET A 188 -6.22 -6.98 12.95
CA MET A 188 -6.08 -7.09 11.49
C MET A 188 -5.92 -5.74 10.83
N PHE A 189 -6.49 -4.71 11.45
CA PHE A 189 -6.46 -3.35 10.93
C PHE A 189 -6.22 -2.41 12.09
N VAL A 190 -5.11 -1.68 12.06
CA VAL A 190 -4.74 -0.73 13.12
C VAL A 190 -4.55 0.64 12.50
N ALA A 191 -5.51 1.52 12.75
CA ALA A 191 -5.52 2.92 12.34
C ALA A 191 -5.61 3.85 13.56
N ASP A 192 -4.94 3.47 14.64
CA ASP A 192 -4.88 4.24 15.88
C ASP A 192 -4.24 5.61 15.61
N GLY A 193 -4.95 6.68 15.94
CA GLY A 193 -4.54 8.06 15.68
C GLY A 193 -4.46 8.44 14.20
N MET A 194 -5.02 7.65 13.28
CA MET A 194 -5.09 7.97 11.86
C MET A 194 -5.93 9.23 11.62
N GLN A 195 -5.54 10.04 10.65
CA GLN A 195 -6.31 11.20 10.20
C GLN A 195 -6.74 10.99 8.75
N VAL A 196 -8.04 11.02 8.50
CA VAL A 196 -8.65 10.98 7.17
C VAL A 196 -9.43 12.27 7.00
N ALA A 197 -9.06 13.09 6.02
CA ALA A 197 -9.79 14.34 5.79
C ALA A 197 -11.16 14.10 5.14
N GLY A 198 -11.31 13.03 4.36
CA GLY A 198 -12.56 12.60 3.77
C GLY A 198 -13.33 11.58 4.61
N SER A 199 -13.91 10.58 3.93
CA SER A 199 -14.68 9.48 4.53
C SER A 199 -13.84 8.21 4.71
N VAL A 200 -14.24 7.36 5.65
CA VAL A 200 -13.79 5.98 5.76
C VAL A 200 -14.89 5.06 5.25
N ASN A 201 -14.64 4.39 4.12
CA ASN A 201 -15.60 3.56 3.41
C ASN A 201 -15.27 2.08 3.63
N LEU A 202 -16.04 1.41 4.48
CA LEU A 202 -15.98 -0.01 4.82
C LEU A 202 -17.22 -0.75 4.30
N HIS A 203 -17.72 -0.40 3.11
CA HIS A 203 -18.95 -0.95 2.55
C HIS A 203 -18.72 -2.02 1.47
N GLY A 204 -19.79 -2.56 0.92
CA GLY A 204 -19.74 -3.54 -0.17
C GLY A 204 -19.40 -4.96 0.29
N GLY A 205 -19.63 -5.30 1.57
CA GLY A 205 -19.35 -6.65 2.09
C GLY A 205 -17.89 -6.86 2.47
N VAL A 206 -17.30 -5.89 3.18
CA VAL A 206 -16.02 -6.09 3.88
C VAL A 206 -16.14 -7.28 4.82
N GLU A 207 -15.15 -8.16 4.82
CA GLU A 207 -15.07 -9.31 5.71
C GLU A 207 -13.78 -9.25 6.50
N SER A 208 -13.88 -9.18 7.83
CA SER A 208 -12.73 -9.21 8.72
C SER A 208 -12.90 -10.20 9.86
N VAL A 209 -11.81 -10.89 10.20
CA VAL A 209 -11.70 -11.74 11.38
C VAL A 209 -10.53 -11.25 12.22
N GLY A 210 -10.83 -10.62 13.35
CA GLY A 210 -9.88 -9.90 14.19
C GLY A 210 -10.37 -8.48 14.50
N GLU A 211 -9.68 -7.81 15.40
CA GLU A 211 -9.99 -6.43 15.79
C GLU A 211 -9.61 -5.45 14.68
N MET A 212 -10.55 -4.57 14.32
CA MET A 212 -10.30 -3.37 13.54
C MET A 212 -10.28 -2.17 14.47
N ARG A 213 -9.15 -1.48 14.56
CA ARG A 213 -8.91 -0.41 15.52
C ARG A 213 -8.77 0.92 14.81
N PHE A 214 -9.50 1.90 15.33
CA PHE A 214 -9.50 3.30 14.90
C PHE A 214 -9.42 4.18 16.16
N VAL A 215 -8.64 3.76 17.16
CA VAL A 215 -8.60 4.43 18.46
C VAL A 215 -8.01 5.82 18.30
N GLY A 216 -8.75 6.85 18.69
CA GLY A 216 -8.33 8.24 18.52
C GLY A 216 -8.22 8.69 17.06
N ALA A 217 -8.78 7.94 16.11
CA ALA A 217 -8.80 8.33 14.70
C ALA A 217 -9.66 9.58 14.49
N GLN A 218 -9.31 10.39 13.50
CA GLN A 218 -10.05 11.58 13.11
C GLN A 218 -10.50 11.42 11.67
N ILE A 219 -11.81 11.44 11.45
CA ILE A 219 -12.45 11.28 10.14
C ILE A 219 -13.24 12.55 9.87
N GLY A 220 -12.87 13.27 8.81
CA GLY A 220 -13.42 14.59 8.50
C GLY A 220 -14.87 14.53 8.03
N SER A 221 -15.28 13.44 7.38
CA SER A 221 -16.65 13.21 6.92
C SER A 221 -17.25 11.96 7.58
N ASP A 222 -17.74 10.99 6.80
CA ASP A 222 -18.51 9.85 7.29
C ASP A 222 -17.63 8.62 7.55
N LEU A 223 -18.05 7.78 8.49
CA LEU A 223 -17.58 6.39 8.59
C LEU A 223 -18.72 5.48 8.10
N ARG A 224 -18.57 4.87 6.93
CA ARG A 224 -19.61 4.01 6.35
C ARG A 224 -19.22 2.54 6.47
N ALA A 225 -19.86 1.82 7.37
CA ALA A 225 -19.65 0.37 7.55
C ALA A 225 -20.88 -0.47 7.17
N SER A 226 -21.78 0.10 6.36
CA SER A 226 -22.98 -0.62 5.91
C SER A 226 -22.57 -1.90 5.18
N THR A 227 -23.21 -3.02 5.53
CA THR A 227 -22.92 -4.37 5.00
C THR A 227 -21.58 -5.00 5.41
N ALA A 228 -20.76 -4.34 6.23
CA ALA A 228 -19.52 -4.93 6.74
C ALA A 228 -19.82 -6.11 7.68
N ARG A 229 -19.07 -7.21 7.52
CA ARG A 229 -19.04 -8.34 8.43
C ARG A 229 -17.71 -8.33 9.18
N MET A 230 -17.74 -7.80 10.39
CA MET A 230 -16.59 -7.77 11.28
C MET A 230 -16.80 -8.78 12.39
N THR A 231 -15.88 -9.74 12.52
CA THR A 231 -15.93 -10.79 13.54
C THR A 231 -14.71 -10.65 14.44
N ALA A 232 -14.93 -10.48 15.74
CA ALA A 232 -13.82 -10.53 16.68
C ALA A 232 -13.15 -11.90 16.67
N ASP A 233 -11.82 -11.93 16.82
CA ASP A 233 -11.16 -13.21 17.07
C ASP A 233 -11.51 -13.72 18.47
N VAL A 234 -11.41 -15.04 18.63
CA VAL A 234 -11.66 -15.74 19.90
C VAL A 234 -10.33 -16.29 20.36
N ASP A 235 -9.90 -15.90 21.55
CA ASP A 235 -8.65 -16.41 22.11
C ASP A 235 -8.76 -17.92 22.46
N ALA A 236 -7.63 -18.52 22.85
CA ALA A 236 -7.58 -19.93 23.25
C ALA A 236 -8.47 -20.25 24.46
N ALA A 237 -8.87 -19.24 25.25
CA ALA A 237 -9.77 -19.37 26.39
C ALA A 237 -11.26 -19.18 26.03
N GLY A 238 -11.59 -18.97 24.76
CA GLY A 238 -12.97 -18.79 24.31
C GLY A 238 -13.50 -17.37 24.48
N THR A 239 -12.67 -16.41 24.90
CA THR A 239 -13.08 -15.02 25.07
C THR A 239 -13.09 -14.30 23.72
N ARG A 240 -14.23 -13.70 23.39
CA ARG A 240 -14.37 -12.87 22.18
C ARG A 240 -13.69 -11.52 22.40
N GLY A 241 -12.82 -11.14 21.47
CA GLY A 241 -12.25 -9.79 21.42
C GLY A 241 -13.27 -8.74 20.97
N VAL A 242 -12.76 -7.54 20.69
CA VAL A 242 -13.53 -6.47 20.04
C VAL A 242 -13.39 -6.63 18.52
N ALA A 243 -14.50 -6.48 17.78
CA ALA A 243 -14.48 -6.57 16.32
C ALA A 243 -14.13 -5.21 15.67
N LEU A 244 -14.73 -4.14 16.20
CA LEU A 244 -14.48 -2.76 15.79
C LEU A 244 -14.30 -1.89 17.03
N ASN A 245 -13.14 -1.25 17.14
CA ASN A 245 -12.78 -0.37 18.24
C ASN A 245 -12.66 1.07 17.72
N LEU A 246 -13.59 1.93 18.14
CA LEU A 246 -13.66 3.35 17.79
C LEU A 246 -13.43 4.24 19.02
N ASP A 247 -12.73 3.74 20.05
CA ASP A 247 -12.50 4.48 21.28
C ASP A 247 -11.84 5.84 20.98
N ARG A 248 -12.48 6.92 21.43
CA ARG A 248 -12.02 8.31 21.20
C ARG A 248 -11.92 8.72 19.72
N ALA A 249 -12.47 7.94 18.80
CA ALA A 249 -12.57 8.36 17.40
C ALA A 249 -13.47 9.60 17.29
N ARG A 250 -13.10 10.52 16.39
CA ARG A 250 -13.89 11.71 16.05
C ARG A 250 -14.31 11.60 14.60
N ILE A 251 -15.61 11.66 14.37
CA ILE A 251 -16.21 11.54 13.04
C ILE A 251 -17.02 12.82 12.81
N GLY A 252 -16.68 13.56 11.76
CA GLY A 252 -17.30 14.85 11.46
C GLY A 252 -18.72 14.73 10.90
N GLY A 253 -19.01 13.60 10.24
CA GLY A 253 -20.29 13.28 9.65
C GLY A 253 -21.00 12.10 10.33
N SER A 254 -21.60 11.25 9.52
CA SER A 254 -22.44 10.13 9.95
C SER A 254 -21.65 8.84 10.17
N VAL A 255 -22.25 7.93 10.94
CA VAL A 255 -21.79 6.55 11.17
C VAL A 255 -22.89 5.57 10.79
#